data_AF-A0ABD6ARC5-F1
#
_entry.id   AF-A0ABD6ARC5-F1
#
_cell.length_a   1.000
_cell.length_b   1.000
_cell.length_c   1.000
_cell.angle_alpha   90.00
_cell.angle_beta   90.00
_cell.angle_gamma   90.00
#
_symmetry.space_group_name_H-M   'P 1'
#
loop_
_entity.id
_entity.type
_entity.pdbx_description
1 polymer ?
#
loop_
_entity_poly.entity_id
_entity_poly.type
_entity_poly.pdbx_seq_one_letter_code
_entity_poly.pdbx_strand_id
1 'polypeptide(L)'
;MRVARRREAVRRFAVVLALGLVPWTVVAGRDLTFVFPFGLLNDDPWFLVTVPEYLQYSRYGRAAAIDSWLVGAGVYTGALVSALAGLSGWDDRRLTGGLLVVAGVSQFPLAQWFSLRPGIVAVPVGSVLLLVAAWWHYWPAYREWVAERVE
;
A
#
# COMPACT_ATOMS: atom_id res chain seq x y z
N MET A 1 -0.20 15.74 27.96
CA MET A 1 0.72 15.33 26.87
C MET A 1 0.63 13.86 26.43
N ARG A 2 0.61 12.85 27.33
CA ARG A 2 0.58 11.42 26.92
C ARG A 2 -0.69 11.00 26.16
N VAL A 3 -1.87 11.49 26.56
CA VAL A 3 -3.15 11.15 25.93
C VAL A 3 -3.24 11.65 24.48
N ALA A 4 -2.77 12.88 24.21
CA ALA A 4 -2.75 13.44 22.86
C ALA A 4 -1.81 12.67 21.92
N ARG A 5 -0.60 12.31 22.39
CA ARG A 5 0.35 11.48 21.62
C ARG A 5 -0.23 10.11 21.30
N ARG A 6 -0.91 9.47 22.26
CA ARG A 6 -1.54 8.15 22.04
C ARG A 6 -2.68 8.22 21.03
N ARG A 7 -3.54 9.25 21.08
CA ARG A 7 -4.61 9.45 20.09
C ARG A 7 -4.08 9.62 18.67
N GLU A 8 -3.00 10.39 18.52
CA GLU A 8 -2.34 10.58 17.22
C GLU A 8 -1.74 9.27 16.68
N ALA A 9 -1.06 8.49 17.52
CA ALA A 9 -0.52 7.18 17.15
C ALA A 9 -1.63 6.21 16.71
N VAL A 10 -2.75 6.15 17.45
CA VAL A 10 -3.92 5.35 17.08
C VAL A 10 -4.51 5.81 15.75
N ARG A 11 -4.65 7.11 15.52
CA ARG A 11 -5.17 7.64 14.25
C ARG A 11 -4.29 7.20 13.08
N ARG A 12 -2.97 7.31 13.20
CA ARG A 12 -2.04 6.93 12.13
C ARG A 12 -2.04 5.45 11.86
N PHE A 13 -2.00 4.63 12.92
CA PHE A 13 -2.14 3.20 12.76
C PHE A 13 -3.44 2.84 12.05
N ALA A 14 -4.56 3.46 12.44
CA ALA A 14 -5.85 3.25 11.78
C ALA A 14 -5.83 3.68 10.30
N VAL A 15 -5.19 4.80 9.96
CA VAL A 15 -5.01 5.23 8.56
C VAL A 15 -4.20 4.21 7.77
N VAL A 16 -3.04 3.79 8.28
CA VAL A 16 -2.19 2.81 7.61
C VAL A 16 -2.93 1.49 7.45
N LEU A 17 -3.63 1.02 8.48
CA LEU A 17 -4.45 -0.19 8.42
C LEU A 17 -5.56 -0.07 7.37
N ALA A 18 -6.28 1.06 7.33
CA ALA A 18 -7.34 1.29 6.35
C ALA A 18 -6.81 1.25 4.90
N LEU A 19 -5.60 1.74 4.65
CA LEU A 19 -4.95 1.65 3.33
C LEU A 19 -4.69 0.20 2.88
N GLY A 20 -4.60 -0.75 3.82
CA GLY A 20 -4.46 -2.17 3.50
C GLY A 20 -5.77 -2.88 3.21
N LEU A 21 -6.90 -2.27 3.58
CA LEU A 21 -8.25 -2.84 3.44
C LEU A 21 -8.98 -2.33 2.19
N VAL A 22 -8.45 -1.29 1.53
CA VAL A 22 -8.98 -0.80 0.25
C VAL A 22 -8.32 -1.53 -0.93
N PRO A 23 -9.01 -1.68 -2.06
CA PRO A 23 -8.39 -2.22 -3.26
C PRO A 23 -7.27 -1.29 -3.73
N TRP A 24 -6.08 -1.85 -3.92
CA TRP A 24 -4.93 -1.15 -4.43
C TRP A 24 -4.99 -0.91 -5.92
N THR A 25 -5.46 -1.92 -6.66
CA THR A 25 -5.77 -1.79 -8.08
C THR A 25 -7.13 -2.41 -8.35
N VAL A 26 -7.98 -1.71 -9.09
CA VAL A 26 -9.23 -2.26 -9.60
C VAL A 26 -9.02 -2.53 -11.08
N VAL A 27 -9.10 -3.80 -11.48
CA VAL A 27 -8.98 -4.23 -12.87
C VAL A 27 -10.38 -4.52 -13.40
N ALA A 28 -10.78 -3.82 -14.45
CA ALA A 28 -12.05 -3.99 -15.12
C ALA A 28 -11.81 -4.46 -16.56
N GLY A 29 -12.32 -5.64 -16.88
CA GLY A 29 -12.32 -6.18 -18.25
C GLY A 29 -13.69 -6.78 -18.56
N ARG A 30 -13.72 -8.10 -18.76
CA ARG A 30 -14.97 -8.86 -18.76
C ARG A 30 -15.58 -8.95 -17.34
N ASP A 31 -14.69 -9.15 -16.37
CA ASP A 31 -14.98 -9.34 -14.95
C ASP A 31 -14.20 -8.28 -14.14
N LEU A 32 -14.58 -8.03 -12.89
CA LEU A 32 -13.86 -7.16 -11.96
C LEU A 32 -12.91 -7.97 -11.06
N THR A 33 -11.65 -7.57 -11.05
CA THR A 33 -10.66 -8.05 -10.08
C THR A 33 -10.18 -6.90 -9.20
N PHE A 34 -10.37 -7.04 -7.89
CA PHE A 34 -9.86 -6.15 -6.87
C PHE A 34 -8.55 -6.70 -6.32
N VAL A 35 -7.46 -5.99 -6.57
CA VAL A 35 -6.12 -6.34 -6.08
C VAL A 35 -5.91 -5.67 -4.73
N PHE A 36 -5.71 -6.45 -3.68
CA PHE A 36 -5.36 -6.02 -2.33
C PHE A 36 -3.89 -6.35 -2.04
N PRO A 37 -3.27 -5.79 -0.99
CA PRO A 37 -1.93 -6.23 -0.58
C PRO A 37 -1.89 -7.68 -0.09
N PHE A 38 -3.03 -8.26 0.30
CA PHE A 38 -3.14 -9.62 0.84
C PHE A 38 -3.74 -10.64 -0.15
N GLY A 39 -4.25 -10.21 -1.31
CA GLY A 39 -4.87 -11.13 -2.26
C GLY A 39 -5.63 -10.45 -3.40
N LEU A 40 -6.33 -11.26 -4.17
CA LEU A 40 -7.11 -10.89 -5.35
C LEU A 40 -8.56 -11.33 -5.13
N LEU A 41 -9.51 -10.40 -5.17
CA LEU A 41 -10.93 -10.71 -5.11
C LEU A 41 -11.52 -10.56 -6.52
N ASN A 42 -12.05 -11.66 -7.06
CA ASN A 42 -12.74 -11.66 -8.35
C ASN A 42 -14.26 -11.63 -8.13
N ASP A 43 -15.04 -11.17 -9.10
CA ASP A 43 -16.50 -11.05 -9.02
C ASP A 43 -17.31 -12.13 -9.77
N ASP A 44 -16.71 -12.87 -10.70
CA ASP A 44 -17.36 -13.97 -11.44
C ASP A 44 -16.56 -15.30 -11.39
N PRO A 45 -16.77 -16.18 -10.38
CA PRO A 45 -17.59 -15.96 -9.18
C PRO A 45 -16.89 -15.07 -8.14
N TRP A 46 -17.59 -14.70 -7.06
CA TRP A 46 -16.98 -14.03 -5.91
C TRP A 46 -16.04 -14.98 -5.14
N PHE A 47 -14.73 -14.86 -5.36
CA PHE A 47 -13.72 -15.62 -4.59
C PHE A 47 -12.45 -14.81 -4.35
N LEU A 48 -11.88 -14.98 -3.16
CA LEU A 48 -10.61 -14.40 -2.76
C LEU A 48 -9.48 -15.43 -3.01
N VAL A 49 -8.47 -15.04 -3.78
CA VAL A 49 -7.18 -15.74 -3.87
C VAL A 49 -6.18 -14.99 -3.02
N THR A 50 -5.75 -15.60 -1.93
CA THR A 50 -4.73 -15.01 -1.06
C THR A 50 -3.36 -15.00 -1.73
N VAL A 51 -2.44 -14.14 -1.27
CA VAL A 51 -1.06 -14.13 -1.79
C VAL A 51 -0.41 -15.53 -1.70
N PRO A 52 -0.45 -16.27 -0.56
CA PRO A 52 0.13 -17.61 -0.50
C PRO A 52 -0.46 -18.59 -1.53
N GLU A 53 -1.78 -18.59 -1.73
CA GLU A 53 -2.43 -19.41 -2.76
C GLU A 53 -1.96 -19.01 -4.15
N TYR A 54 -1.96 -17.70 -4.45
CA TYR A 54 -1.47 -17.17 -5.72
C TYR A 54 -0.03 -17.62 -6.00
N LEU A 55 0.85 -17.54 -5.00
CA LEU A 55 2.26 -17.95 -5.10
C LEU A 55 2.42 -19.46 -5.32
N GLN A 56 1.54 -20.27 -4.72
CA GLN A 56 1.55 -21.71 -4.90
C GLN A 56 1.18 -22.10 -6.34
N TYR A 57 0.17 -21.45 -6.92
CA TYR A 57 -0.31 -21.75 -8.28
C TYR A 57 0.51 -21.06 -9.39
N SER A 58 1.19 -19.95 -9.09
CA SER A 58 1.93 -19.14 -10.10
C SER A 58 3.42 -19.51 -10.24
N ARG A 59 3.80 -20.75 -9.93
CA ARG A 59 5.22 -21.19 -9.93
C ARG A 59 5.92 -21.19 -11.29
N TYR A 60 5.19 -21.05 -12.40
CA TYR A 60 5.72 -21.28 -13.77
C TYR A 60 5.80 -20.03 -14.66
N GLY A 61 5.81 -18.84 -14.08
CA GLY A 61 6.03 -17.60 -14.82
C GLY A 61 5.16 -16.48 -14.27
N ARG A 62 5.79 -15.44 -13.75
CA ARG A 62 5.10 -14.23 -13.29
C ARG A 62 5.61 -13.05 -14.10
N ALA A 63 4.70 -12.18 -14.50
CA ALA A 63 5.08 -10.91 -15.08
C ALA A 63 5.81 -10.07 -14.02
N ALA A 64 6.84 -9.31 -14.40
CA ALA A 64 7.54 -8.39 -13.49
C ALA A 64 6.59 -7.40 -12.77
N ALA A 65 5.44 -7.11 -13.38
CA ALA A 65 4.37 -6.32 -12.80
C ALA A 65 3.77 -6.95 -11.52
N ILE A 66 3.66 -8.28 -11.47
CA ILE A 66 3.21 -9.04 -10.29
C ILE A 66 4.26 -9.00 -9.19
N ASP A 67 5.55 -9.09 -9.54
CA ASP A 67 6.62 -8.94 -8.54
C ASP A 67 6.60 -7.53 -7.93
N SER A 68 6.29 -6.50 -8.74
CA SER A 68 6.13 -5.12 -8.26
C SER A 68 5.00 -4.99 -7.23
N TRP A 69 3.88 -5.68 -7.45
CA TRP A 69 2.80 -5.79 -6.47
C TRP A 69 3.25 -6.42 -5.16
N LEU A 70 3.89 -7.59 -5.22
CA LEU A 70 4.37 -8.33 -4.05
C LEU A 70 5.42 -7.54 -3.25
N VAL A 71 6.34 -6.86 -3.94
CA VAL A 71 7.33 -5.97 -3.32
C VAL A 71 6.61 -4.86 -2.56
N GLY A 72 5.65 -4.19 -3.19
CA GLY A 72 4.89 -3.13 -2.52
C GLY A 72 4.07 -3.62 -1.33
N ALA A 73 3.47 -4.81 -1.41
CA ALA A 73 2.77 -5.43 -0.28
C ALA A 73 3.73 -5.70 0.89
N GLY A 74 4.95 -6.18 0.60
CA GLY A 74 6.00 -6.36 1.59
C GLY A 74 6.45 -5.04 2.24
N VAL A 75 6.70 -4.01 1.41
CA VAL A 75 7.08 -2.68 1.88
C VAL A 75 5.97 -2.06 2.75
N TYR A 76 4.71 -2.18 2.33
CA TYR A 76 3.56 -1.73 3.11
C TYR A 76 3.41 -2.49 4.44
N THR A 77 3.72 -3.79 4.47
CA THR A 77 3.76 -4.54 5.73
C THR A 77 4.78 -3.92 6.69
N GLY A 78 5.93 -3.49 6.18
CA GLY A 78 6.89 -2.69 6.94
C GLY A 78 6.30 -1.37 7.47
N ALA A 79 5.53 -0.65 6.65
CA ALA A 79 4.85 0.57 7.09
C ALA A 79 3.82 0.30 8.19
N LEU A 80 3.07 -0.80 8.08
CA LEU A 80 2.09 -1.23 9.07
C LEU A 80 2.75 -1.60 10.40
N VAL A 81 3.85 -2.36 10.36
CA VAL A 81 4.65 -2.70 11.55
C VAL A 81 5.24 -1.44 12.19
N SER A 82 5.78 -0.53 11.38
CA SER A 82 6.31 0.77 11.85
C SER A 82 5.22 1.60 12.55
N ALA A 83 4.03 1.71 11.97
CA ALA A 83 2.91 2.42 12.58
C ALA A 83 2.39 1.74 13.86
N LEU A 84 2.38 0.40 13.88
CA LEU A 84 1.99 -0.38 15.05
C LEU A 84 2.97 -0.19 16.22
N ALA A 85 4.28 -0.15 15.94
CA ALA A 85 5.31 0.13 16.93
C ALA A 85 5.12 1.53 17.58
N GLY A 86 4.55 2.48 16.84
CA GLY A 86 4.17 3.80 17.34
C GLY A 86 3.15 3.76 18.49
N LEU A 87 2.31 2.72 18.57
CA LEU A 87 1.39 2.53 19.71
C LEU A 87 2.13 2.23 21.02
N SER A 88 3.31 1.61 20.93
CA SER A 88 4.21 1.31 22.04
C SER A 88 5.23 2.42 22.31
N GLY A 89 5.13 3.56 21.60
CA GLY A 89 6.02 4.71 21.74
C GLY A 89 7.23 4.71 20.80
N TRP A 90 7.39 3.68 19.97
CA TRP A 90 8.45 3.59 18.96
C TRP A 90 7.92 4.12 17.61
N ASP A 91 7.80 5.44 17.48
CA ASP A 91 7.25 6.13 16.29
C ASP A 91 8.34 6.85 15.49
N ASP A 92 8.81 6.26 14.38
CA ASP A 92 9.53 7.01 13.34
C ASP A 92 8.61 7.27 12.15
N ARG A 93 8.04 8.47 12.14
CA ARG A 93 7.10 8.96 11.12
C ARG A 93 7.73 9.03 9.75
N ARG A 94 9.04 9.32 9.67
CA ARG A 94 9.74 9.43 8.40
C ARG A 94 9.83 8.04 7.78
N LEU A 95 10.19 7.04 8.58
CA LEU A 95 10.19 5.65 8.12
C LEU A 95 8.82 5.21 7.62
N THR A 96 7.75 5.40 8.40
CA THR A 96 6.40 5.01 7.96
C THR A 96 6.02 5.74 6.66
N GLY A 97 6.22 7.06 6.59
CA GLY A 97 5.91 7.85 5.40
C GLY A 97 6.69 7.42 4.16
N GLY A 98 8.00 7.19 4.30
CA GLY A 98 8.86 6.72 3.22
C GLY A 98 8.46 5.35 2.70
N LEU A 99 8.10 4.43 3.60
CA LEU A 99 7.59 3.10 3.22
C LEU A 99 6.26 3.21 2.48
N LEU A 100 5.34 4.10 2.89
CA LEU A 100 4.09 4.35 2.15
C LEU A 100 4.36 4.89 0.74
N VAL A 101 5.36 5.78 0.56
CA VAL A 101 5.75 6.28 -0.77
C VAL A 101 6.25 5.14 -1.65
N VAL A 102 7.20 4.35 -1.15
CA VAL A 102 7.78 3.24 -1.92
C VAL A 102 6.70 2.19 -2.25
N ALA A 103 5.83 1.86 -1.29
CA ALA A 103 4.68 0.99 -1.52
C ALA A 103 3.76 1.57 -2.61
N GLY A 104 3.36 2.84 -2.52
CA GLY A 104 2.51 3.48 -3.52
C GLY A 104 3.12 3.48 -4.93
N VAL A 105 4.40 3.84 -5.06
CA VAL A 105 5.10 3.86 -6.36
C VAL A 105 5.21 2.47 -6.97
N SER A 106 5.51 1.44 -6.17
CA SER A 106 5.69 0.07 -6.64
C SER A 106 4.46 -0.56 -7.30
N GLN A 107 3.27 0.02 -7.10
CA GLN A 107 2.02 -0.51 -7.63
C GLN A 107 1.68 -0.02 -9.04
N PHE A 108 2.27 1.10 -9.50
CA PHE A 108 1.99 1.62 -10.84
C PHE A 108 2.32 0.65 -11.98
N PRO A 109 3.44 -0.10 -11.95
CA PRO A 109 3.73 -1.12 -12.97
C PRO A 109 2.62 -2.15 -13.14
N LEU A 110 1.93 -2.53 -12.06
CA LEU A 110 0.81 -3.47 -12.11
C LEU A 110 -0.37 -2.90 -12.89
N ALA A 111 -0.83 -1.71 -12.51
CA ALA A 111 -1.95 -1.06 -13.17
C ALA A 111 -1.64 -0.73 -14.64
N GLN A 112 -0.40 -0.32 -14.94
CA GLN A 112 0.04 -0.11 -16.32
C GLN A 112 0.00 -1.41 -17.13
N TRP A 113 0.55 -2.50 -16.58
CA TRP A 113 0.62 -3.78 -17.29
C TRP A 113 -0.76 -4.35 -17.65
N PHE A 114 -1.75 -4.19 -16.76
CA PHE A 114 -3.13 -4.56 -17.07
C PHE A 114 -3.76 -3.63 -18.11
N SER A 115 -3.57 -2.31 -17.99
CA SER A 115 -4.14 -1.32 -18.91
C SER A 115 -3.58 -1.37 -20.34
N LEU A 116 -2.40 -1.99 -20.53
CA LEU A 116 -1.83 -2.23 -21.86
C LEU A 116 -2.52 -3.37 -22.62
N ARG A 117 -3.44 -4.11 -21.98
CA ARG A 117 -4.18 -5.21 -22.62
C ARG A 117 -5.47 -4.67 -23.24
N PRO A 118 -5.80 -5.05 -24.49
CA PRO A 118 -7.04 -4.64 -25.13
C PRO A 118 -8.27 -5.00 -24.30
N GLY A 119 -9.18 -4.04 -24.12
CA GLY A 119 -10.43 -4.25 -23.39
C GLY A 119 -10.29 -4.37 -21.87
N ILE A 120 -9.13 -4.03 -21.30
CA ILE A 120 -8.87 -4.03 -19.86
C ILE A 120 -8.45 -2.63 -19.41
N VAL A 121 -9.05 -2.14 -18.33
CA VAL A 121 -8.68 -0.91 -17.65
C VAL A 121 -8.29 -1.23 -16.21
N ALA A 122 -7.13 -0.78 -15.76
CA ALA A 122 -6.72 -0.95 -14.37
C ALA A 122 -6.45 0.39 -13.70
N VAL A 123 -7.15 0.63 -12.58
CA VAL A 123 -7.11 1.89 -11.84
C VAL A 123 -6.31 1.71 -10.54
N PRO A 124 -5.16 2.40 -10.35
CA PRO A 124 -4.28 2.24 -9.19
C PRO A 124 -4.79 3.01 -7.95
N VAL A 125 -5.99 2.65 -7.46
CA VAL A 125 -6.69 3.36 -6.38
C VAL A 125 -5.84 3.45 -5.11
N GLY A 126 -5.39 2.32 -4.56
CA GLY A 126 -4.61 2.33 -3.32
C GLY A 126 -3.22 2.93 -3.50
N SER A 127 -2.60 2.85 -4.69
CA SER A 127 -1.34 3.53 -4.98
C SER A 127 -1.46 5.04 -4.74
N VAL A 128 -2.54 5.64 -5.28
CA VAL A 128 -2.83 7.07 -5.08
C VAL A 128 -3.12 7.35 -3.61
N LEU A 129 -3.93 6.52 -2.94
CA LEU A 129 -4.25 6.72 -1.52
C LEU A 129 -3.02 6.60 -0.60
N LEU A 130 -2.10 5.67 -0.88
CA LEU A 130 -0.83 5.53 -0.16
C LEU A 130 0.02 6.79 -0.29
N LEU A 131 0.14 7.35 -1.50
CA LEU A 131 0.88 8.58 -1.75
C LEU A 131 0.22 9.80 -1.09
N VAL A 132 -1.11 9.90 -1.17
CA VAL A 132 -1.87 10.97 -0.50
C VAL A 132 -1.71 10.89 1.00
N ALA A 133 -1.76 9.68 1.60
CA ALA A 133 -1.55 9.51 3.03
C ALA A 133 -0.11 9.88 3.44
N ALA A 134 0.89 9.48 2.66
CA ALA A 134 2.28 9.88 2.88
C ALA A 134 2.43 11.41 2.84
N TRP A 135 1.85 12.05 1.83
CA TRP A 135 1.85 13.51 1.69
C TRP A 135 1.13 14.22 2.85
N TRP A 136 -0.08 13.80 3.21
CA TRP A 136 -0.90 14.53 4.17
C TRP A 136 -0.48 14.30 5.62
N HIS A 137 -0.09 13.07 5.98
CA HIS A 137 0.17 12.70 7.37
C HIS A 137 1.65 12.67 7.75
N TYR A 138 2.55 12.45 6.79
CA TYR A 138 3.96 12.18 7.08
C TYR A 138 4.94 13.22 6.49
N TRP A 139 4.54 13.96 5.44
CA TRP A 139 5.34 15.04 4.86
C TRP A 139 5.78 16.13 5.87
N PRO A 140 4.95 16.58 6.84
CA PRO A 140 5.38 17.59 7.80
C PRO A 140 6.62 17.18 8.60
N ALA A 141 6.70 15.90 9.01
CA ALA A 141 7.84 15.38 9.76
C ALA A 141 9.14 15.36 8.93
N TYR A 142 9.03 15.18 7.61
CA TYR A 142 10.17 15.30 6.71
C TYR A 142 10.60 16.76 6.54
N ARG A 143 9.64 17.69 6.37
CA ARG A 143 9.95 19.13 6.22
C ARG A 143 10.68 19.71 7.43
N GLU A 144 10.21 19.38 8.63
CA GLU A 144 10.86 19.80 9.89
C GLU A 144 12.30 19.30 9.96
N TRP A 145 12.52 18.01 9.66
CA TRP A 145 13.85 17.39 9.67
C TRP A 145 14.83 17.97 8.64
N VAL A 146 14.33 18.39 7.47
CA VAL A 146 15.14 19.09 6.46
C VAL A 146 15.51 20.49 6.94
N ALA A 147 14.55 21.24 7.50
CA ALA A 147 14.79 22.60 7.99
C ALA A 147 15.90 22.64 9.05
N GLU A 148 15.85 21.72 10.02
CA GLU A 148 16.88 21.56 11.07
C GLU A 148 18.30 21.27 10.55
N ARG A 149 18.46 20.85 9.29
CA ARG A 149 19.78 20.53 8.68
C ARG A 149 20.34 21.65 7.82
N VAL A 150 19.51 22.60 7.43
CA VAL A 150 19.88 23.68 6.52
C VAL A 150 20.24 24.96 7.31
N GLU A 151 19.85 25.02 8.58
CA GLU A 151 20.28 26.00 9.59
C GLU A 151 21.60 25.59 10.26
#